data_AF-A0A1F7I6Z5-F1
#
_entry.id   AF-A0A1F7I6Z5-F1
#
_cell.length_a   1.000
_cell.length_b   1.000
_cell.length_c   1.000
_cell.angle_alpha   90.00
_cell.angle_beta   90.00
_cell.angle_gamma   90.00
#
_symmetry.space_group_name_H-M   'P 1'
#
loop_
_entity.id
_entity.type
_entity.pdbx_description
1 polymer ?
#
loop_
_entity_poly.entity_id
_entity_poly.type
_entity_poly.pdbx_seq_one_letter_code
_entity_poly.pdbx_strand_id
1 'polypeptide(L)'
;MSYGISLHRKNQTKGPFHIEELAKLRDIFEVKILKLDPSDGVMVFTAKYLSDSEVLTFDFEEAGYYSTYVSYGTTKKAFIQFLNMINELASRLEVDIDDPQIDQNLLDPAEHRKKLDEGKKKFALVQVVMDEMTEKFIIPIRTPTRAKYFIKYLITSLRPNGQEVLLMMENDQIYCSKVNPGETLHEVIQREIPTLTGSNRFQLIDIKEGGTAPDRHGKELLRMDLFITVPYFEPKLEKLRHNLEWKVI
;
A
#
# COMPACT_ATOMS: atom_id res chain seq x y z
N MET A 1 7.04 -0.81 2.89
CA MET A 1 6.64 -0.80 4.31
C MET A 1 5.31 -1.52 4.43
N SER A 2 5.06 -2.26 5.51
CA SER A 2 3.83 -3.05 5.73
C SER A 2 3.29 -2.85 7.15
N TYR A 3 1.97 -2.95 7.30
CA TYR A 3 1.30 -3.04 8.59
C TYR A 3 1.31 -4.50 9.04
N GLY A 4 1.92 -4.79 10.18
CA GLY A 4 2.06 -6.14 10.72
C GLY A 4 1.24 -6.32 11.98
N ILE A 5 0.60 -7.48 12.13
CA ILE A 5 -0.09 -7.91 13.35
C ILE A 5 0.49 -9.23 13.82
N SER A 6 0.60 -9.37 15.13
CA SER A 6 1.00 -10.62 15.77
C SER A 6 -0.21 -11.27 16.46
N LEU A 7 -0.34 -12.58 16.31
CA LEU A 7 -1.38 -13.40 16.96
C LEU A 7 -0.73 -14.33 17.99
N HIS A 8 -1.17 -14.21 19.24
CA HIS A 8 -0.63 -14.93 20.39
C HIS A 8 -1.66 -15.87 20.99
N ARG A 9 -1.28 -17.11 21.29
CA ARG A 9 -2.20 -18.04 21.96
C ARG A 9 -2.54 -17.54 23.36
N LYS A 10 -3.83 -17.48 23.69
CA LYS A 10 -4.29 -17.24 25.06
C LYS A 10 -3.74 -18.35 25.96
N ASN A 11 -3.21 -17.99 27.12
CA ASN A 11 -2.85 -18.92 28.20
C ASN A 11 -1.82 -20.03 27.84
N GLN A 12 -0.63 -19.59 27.40
CA GLN A 12 0.68 -20.19 27.70
C GLN A 12 1.13 -21.52 27.06
N THR A 13 0.55 -21.99 25.96
CA THR A 13 1.30 -22.87 25.04
C THR A 13 1.95 -22.03 23.94
N LYS A 14 3.21 -21.63 24.18
CA LYS A 14 4.06 -21.11 23.10
C LYS A 14 4.29 -22.27 22.12
N GLY A 15 3.74 -22.18 20.91
CA GLY A 15 3.87 -23.24 19.92
C GLY A 15 2.89 -23.08 18.76
N PRO A 16 3.21 -23.63 17.58
CA PRO A 16 2.37 -23.54 16.40
C PRO A 16 1.02 -24.22 16.62
N PHE A 17 0.01 -23.85 15.84
CA PHE A 17 -1.28 -24.54 15.80
C PHE A 17 -1.11 -25.92 15.19
N HIS A 18 -1.93 -26.88 15.60
CA HIS A 18 -2.09 -28.13 14.88
C HIS A 18 -3.10 -27.99 13.73
N ILE A 19 -3.03 -28.90 12.76
CA ILE A 19 -3.90 -28.93 11.57
C ILE A 19 -5.39 -28.93 11.96
N GLU A 20 -5.75 -29.66 13.02
CA GLU A 20 -7.12 -29.79 13.53
C GLU A 20 -7.67 -28.47 14.08
N GLU A 21 -6.80 -27.62 14.64
CA GLU A 21 -7.21 -26.31 15.15
C GLU A 21 -7.56 -25.38 14.00
N LEU A 22 -6.76 -25.39 12.93
CA LEU A 22 -7.03 -24.61 11.72
C LEU A 22 -8.25 -25.14 10.94
N ALA A 23 -8.66 -26.39 11.15
CA ALA A 23 -9.88 -26.94 10.54
C ALA A 23 -11.14 -26.21 11.00
N LYS A 24 -11.13 -25.58 12.20
CA LYS A 24 -12.24 -24.75 12.74
C LYS A 24 -12.56 -23.51 11.91
N LEU A 25 -11.66 -23.14 11.00
CA LEU A 25 -11.78 -21.96 10.15
C LEU A 25 -12.43 -22.26 8.79
N ARG A 26 -12.53 -23.54 8.41
CA ARG A 26 -12.88 -23.96 7.04
C ARG A 26 -14.34 -23.69 6.64
N ASP A 27 -15.20 -23.33 7.59
CA ASP A 27 -16.57 -22.89 7.34
C ASP A 27 -16.65 -21.48 6.73
N ILE A 28 -15.64 -20.65 6.97
CA ILE A 28 -15.58 -19.25 6.53
C ILE A 28 -14.40 -18.99 5.59
N PHE A 29 -13.30 -19.71 5.81
CA PHE A 29 -12.03 -19.48 5.12
C PHE A 29 -11.60 -20.68 4.29
N GLU A 30 -11.04 -20.41 3.11
CA GLU A 30 -10.15 -21.37 2.45
C GLU A 30 -8.78 -21.29 3.15
N VAL A 31 -8.41 -22.37 3.86
CA VAL A 31 -7.12 -22.46 4.57
C VAL A 31 -6.20 -23.45 3.87
N LYS A 32 -4.99 -23.01 3.54
CA LYS A 32 -3.94 -23.85 2.93
C LYS A 32 -2.71 -23.88 3.81
N ILE A 33 -2.29 -25.07 4.21
CA ILE A 33 -1.05 -25.27 4.97
C ILE A 33 0.12 -25.31 3.98
N LEU A 34 1.14 -24.50 4.23
CA LEU A 34 2.33 -24.38 3.37
C LEU A 34 3.55 -25.07 3.99
N LYS A 35 3.65 -25.11 5.33
CA LYS A 35 4.77 -25.72 6.04
C LYS A 35 4.34 -26.31 7.37
N LEU A 36 4.85 -27.51 7.67
CA LEU A 36 4.74 -28.17 8.97
C LEU A 36 6.14 -28.33 9.59
N ASP A 37 6.21 -28.37 10.90
CA ASP A 37 7.37 -28.88 11.64
C ASP A 37 7.30 -30.41 11.82
N PRO A 38 8.36 -31.06 12.33
CA PRO A 38 8.38 -32.52 12.56
C PRO A 38 7.39 -33.03 13.60
N SER A 39 6.72 -32.15 14.35
CA SER A 39 5.69 -32.47 15.35
C SER A 39 4.26 -32.17 14.86
N ASP A 40 4.08 -32.04 13.55
CA ASP A 40 2.81 -31.67 12.89
C ASP A 40 2.29 -30.28 13.31
N GLY A 41 3.17 -29.41 13.79
CA GLY A 41 2.92 -28.00 14.06
C GLY A 41 2.90 -27.20 12.76
N VAL A 42 1.87 -26.38 12.55
CA VAL A 42 1.71 -25.58 11.33
C VAL A 42 2.60 -24.36 11.38
N MET A 43 3.76 -24.42 10.73
CA MET A 43 4.69 -23.30 10.72
C MET A 43 4.27 -22.17 9.79
N VAL A 44 3.60 -22.49 8.67
CA VAL A 44 3.11 -21.48 7.72
C VAL A 44 1.78 -21.93 7.14
N PHE A 45 0.79 -21.05 7.13
CA PHE A 45 -0.48 -21.27 6.43
C PHE A 45 -0.99 -19.99 5.80
N THR A 46 -1.89 -20.14 4.83
CA THR A 46 -2.64 -19.02 4.26
C THR A 46 -4.12 -19.16 4.55
N ALA A 47 -4.80 -18.03 4.70
CA ALA A 47 -6.25 -17.96 4.79
C ALA A 47 -6.81 -16.87 3.87
N LYS A 48 -7.93 -17.15 3.23
CA LYS A 48 -8.78 -16.17 2.54
C LYS A 48 -10.24 -16.49 2.80
N TYR A 49 -11.11 -15.49 2.79
CA TYR A 49 -12.56 -15.75 2.82
C TYR A 49 -12.97 -16.61 1.61
N LEU A 50 -13.89 -17.55 1.80
CA LEU A 50 -14.43 -18.39 0.70
C LEU A 50 -15.08 -17.55 -0.42
N SER A 51 -15.57 -16.36 -0.08
CA SER A 51 -16.22 -15.42 -0.99
C SER A 51 -15.28 -14.39 -1.64
N ASP A 52 -13.96 -14.45 -1.36
CA ASP A 52 -13.00 -13.41 -1.74
C ASP A 52 -11.73 -13.99 -2.36
N SER A 53 -10.93 -13.15 -3.01
CA SER A 53 -9.65 -13.51 -3.63
C SER A 53 -8.43 -13.12 -2.81
N GLU A 54 -8.58 -12.26 -1.80
CA GLU A 54 -7.46 -11.76 -0.99
C GLU A 54 -6.95 -12.82 0.00
N VAL A 55 -5.67 -13.16 -0.11
CA VAL A 55 -5.01 -14.19 0.68
C VAL A 55 -4.05 -13.56 1.68
N LEU A 56 -4.22 -13.88 2.97
CA LEU A 56 -3.22 -13.59 3.98
C LEU A 56 -2.37 -14.81 4.27
N THR A 57 -1.08 -14.58 4.43
CA THR A 57 -0.11 -15.59 4.88
C THR A 57 0.20 -15.32 6.34
N PHE A 58 0.26 -16.41 7.12
CA PHE A 58 0.56 -16.41 8.54
C PHE A 58 1.80 -17.26 8.75
N ASP A 59 2.85 -16.61 9.26
CA ASP A 59 4.14 -17.22 9.51
C ASP A 59 4.36 -17.36 11.01
N PHE A 60 4.68 -18.58 11.47
CA PHE A 60 5.00 -18.82 12.87
C PHE A 60 6.44 -18.41 13.14
N GLU A 61 6.60 -17.45 14.04
CA GLU A 61 7.89 -16.93 14.49
C GLU A 61 8.43 -17.77 15.66
N GLU A 62 9.75 -17.92 15.76
CA GLU A 62 10.41 -18.68 16.85
C GLU A 62 10.07 -18.14 18.25
N ALA A 63 9.68 -16.86 18.34
CA ALA A 63 9.22 -16.22 19.56
C ALA A 63 7.83 -16.70 20.04
N GLY A 64 7.14 -17.56 19.28
CA GLY A 64 5.93 -18.25 19.69
C GLY A 64 4.62 -17.59 19.28
N TYR A 65 4.62 -16.84 18.18
CA TYR A 65 3.45 -16.12 17.67
C TYR A 65 3.34 -16.25 16.15
N TYR A 66 2.15 -16.02 15.60
CA TYR A 66 2.00 -15.89 14.16
C TYR A 66 2.06 -14.42 13.76
N SER A 67 2.90 -14.10 12.78
CA SER A 67 2.92 -12.80 12.14
C SER A 67 2.14 -12.85 10.84
N THR A 68 1.46 -11.75 10.53
CA THR A 68 0.90 -11.52 9.21
C THR A 68 0.90 -10.03 8.93
N TYR A 69 0.89 -9.69 7.66
CA TYR A 69 1.07 -8.32 7.24
C TYR A 69 0.25 -8.00 6.01
N VAL A 70 -0.09 -6.72 5.91
CA VAL A 70 -0.66 -6.14 4.70
C VAL A 70 0.21 -4.96 4.27
N SER A 71 0.42 -4.82 2.97
CA SER A 71 1.17 -3.68 2.44
C SER A 71 0.46 -2.37 2.78
N TYR A 72 1.20 -1.33 3.18
CA TYR A 72 0.61 0.01 3.38
C TYR A 72 0.00 0.60 2.10
N GLY A 73 0.36 0.07 0.92
CA GLY A 73 -0.25 0.45 -0.36
C GLY A 73 -1.59 -0.24 -0.66
N THR A 74 -2.15 -1.02 0.27
CA THR A 74 -3.44 -1.68 0.08
C THR A 74 -4.61 -0.69 0.11
N THR A 75 -5.73 -1.04 -0.51
CA THR A 75 -6.93 -0.19 -0.48
C THR A 75 -7.57 -0.18 0.91
N LYS A 76 -8.31 0.88 1.27
CA LYS A 76 -9.09 0.93 2.53
C LYS A 76 -10.00 -0.29 2.69
N LYS A 77 -10.63 -0.74 1.60
CA LYS A 77 -11.48 -1.93 1.60
C LYS A 77 -10.66 -3.16 1.98
N ALA A 78 -9.52 -3.36 1.35
CA ALA A 78 -8.62 -4.49 1.62
C ALA A 78 -7.97 -4.40 3.02
N PHE A 79 -7.68 -3.21 3.54
CA PHE A 79 -7.19 -3.03 4.92
C PHE A 79 -8.27 -3.33 5.96
N ILE A 80 -9.51 -2.87 5.74
CA ILE A 80 -10.65 -3.23 6.60
C ILE A 80 -10.92 -4.73 6.52
N GLN A 81 -10.84 -5.33 5.33
CA GLN A 81 -10.95 -6.77 5.15
C GLN A 81 -9.83 -7.52 5.88
N PHE A 82 -8.59 -7.03 5.82
CA PHE A 82 -7.46 -7.53 6.60
C PHE A 82 -7.81 -7.53 8.09
N LEU A 83 -8.14 -6.37 8.68
CA LEU A 83 -8.48 -6.27 10.10
C LEU A 83 -9.67 -7.14 10.50
N ASN A 84 -10.71 -7.21 9.66
CA ASN A 84 -11.86 -8.07 9.91
C ASN A 84 -11.48 -9.55 9.90
N MET A 85 -10.65 -9.97 8.95
CA MET A 85 -10.17 -11.35 8.88
C MET A 85 -9.31 -11.69 10.08
N ILE A 86 -8.44 -10.78 10.51
CA ILE A 86 -7.62 -10.94 11.72
C ILE A 86 -8.49 -11.09 12.97
N ASN A 87 -9.49 -10.23 13.15
CA ASN A 87 -10.39 -10.31 14.31
C ASN A 87 -11.24 -11.58 14.30
N GLU A 88 -11.74 -12.01 13.13
CA GLU A 88 -12.51 -13.25 13.00
C GLU A 88 -11.64 -14.47 13.28
N LEU A 89 -10.42 -14.53 12.72
CA LEU A 89 -9.44 -15.57 13.00
C LEU A 89 -9.08 -15.60 14.48
N ALA A 90 -8.82 -14.44 15.08
CA ALA A 90 -8.44 -14.33 16.48
C ALA A 90 -9.54 -14.81 17.42
N SER A 91 -10.79 -14.44 17.12
CA SER A 91 -11.97 -14.92 17.85
C SER A 91 -12.11 -16.44 17.76
N ARG A 92 -12.03 -17.00 16.54
CA ARG A 92 -12.25 -18.44 16.29
C ARG A 92 -11.14 -19.35 16.83
N LEU A 93 -9.91 -18.88 16.75
CA LEU A 93 -8.75 -19.59 17.30
C LEU A 93 -8.50 -19.27 18.77
N GLU A 94 -9.32 -18.40 19.36
CA GLU A 94 -9.20 -17.93 20.75
C GLU A 94 -7.79 -17.41 21.06
N VAL A 95 -7.26 -16.56 20.18
CA VAL A 95 -5.94 -15.93 20.33
C VAL A 95 -6.06 -14.44 20.62
N ASP A 96 -5.03 -13.90 21.25
CA ASP A 96 -4.85 -12.48 21.49
C ASP A 96 -4.20 -11.83 20.26
N ILE A 97 -4.61 -10.60 19.99
CA ILE A 97 -4.02 -9.77 18.94
C ILE A 97 -3.06 -8.81 19.63
N ASP A 98 -1.80 -8.85 19.23
CA ASP A 98 -0.84 -7.79 19.55
C ASP A 98 -0.62 -6.92 18.31
N ASP A 99 -0.90 -5.63 18.50
CA ASP A 99 -0.70 -4.60 17.50
C ASP A 99 0.45 -3.70 17.96
N PRO A 100 1.69 -4.00 17.55
CA PRO A 100 2.87 -3.27 18.01
C PRO A 100 2.89 -1.81 17.55
N GLN A 101 1.94 -1.40 16.70
CA GLN A 101 1.80 -0.03 16.20
C GLN A 101 0.77 0.77 17.01
N ILE A 102 0.11 0.17 18.01
CA ILE A 102 -0.83 0.79 18.96
C ILE A 102 -0.33 0.55 20.41
N ASP A 103 0.16 1.59 21.08
CA ASP A 103 0.71 1.50 22.45
C ASP A 103 -0.36 1.12 23.49
N GLN A 104 -0.23 -0.07 24.09
CA GLN A 104 -1.21 -0.64 25.03
C GLN A 104 -1.12 -0.07 26.46
N ASN A 105 -0.18 0.82 26.80
CA ASN A 105 0.06 1.30 28.17
C ASN A 105 -0.90 2.40 28.68
N LEU A 106 -2.09 2.56 28.11
CA LEU A 106 -2.96 3.72 28.36
C LEU A 106 -4.42 3.38 28.67
N LEU A 107 -4.74 2.52 29.66
CA LEU A 107 -6.14 2.24 30.01
C LEU A 107 -6.44 2.01 31.52
N ASP A 108 -7.05 3.02 32.16
CA ASP A 108 -7.95 2.85 33.31
C ASP A 108 -9.42 2.87 32.81
N PRO A 109 -10.24 1.83 33.09
CA PRO A 109 -11.61 1.67 32.57
C PRO A 109 -12.58 2.82 32.87
N ALA A 110 -12.37 3.59 33.95
CA ALA A 110 -13.28 4.69 34.33
C ALA A 110 -13.10 5.94 33.47
N GLU A 111 -11.88 6.20 32.98
CA GLU A 111 -11.62 7.29 32.03
C GLU A 111 -12.20 6.99 30.64
N HIS A 112 -12.39 5.72 30.30
CA HIS A 112 -12.86 5.27 28.98
C HIS A 112 -14.27 5.78 28.63
N ARG A 113 -15.18 5.95 29.61
CA ARG A 113 -16.53 6.48 29.33
C ARG A 113 -16.54 7.99 29.10
N LYS A 114 -15.71 8.76 29.82
CA LYS A 114 -15.56 10.21 29.62
C LYS A 114 -14.84 10.53 28.31
N LYS A 115 -13.80 9.75 27.97
CA LYS A 115 -13.09 9.84 26.70
C LYS A 115 -13.86 9.26 25.51
N LEU A 116 -14.96 8.51 25.70
CA LEU A 116 -15.84 8.10 24.59
C LEU A 116 -16.64 9.29 24.04
N ASP A 117 -17.09 10.20 24.91
CA ASP A 117 -17.87 11.38 24.49
C ASP A 117 -16.96 12.55 24.05
N GLU A 118 -15.77 12.70 24.65
CA GLU A 118 -14.71 13.55 24.08
C GLU A 118 -14.09 12.93 22.82
N GLY A 119 -14.06 11.60 22.75
CA GLY A 119 -13.65 10.79 21.61
C GLY A 119 -14.62 10.90 20.45
N LYS A 120 -15.92 11.12 20.66
CA LYS A 120 -16.88 11.51 19.61
C LYS A 120 -16.62 12.92 19.07
N LYS A 121 -16.22 13.86 19.92
CA LYS A 121 -15.82 15.23 19.51
C LYS A 121 -14.45 15.26 18.83
N LYS A 122 -13.50 14.43 19.27
CA LYS A 122 -12.26 14.14 18.55
C LYS A 122 -12.50 13.27 17.33
N PHE A 123 -13.53 12.43 17.27
CA PHE A 123 -13.95 11.72 16.06
C PHE A 123 -14.46 12.72 15.05
N ALA A 124 -15.19 13.78 15.40
CA ALA A 124 -15.52 14.83 14.43
C ALA A 124 -14.27 15.55 13.90
N LEU A 125 -13.26 15.80 14.74
CA LEU A 125 -12.01 16.45 14.31
C LEU A 125 -11.06 15.49 13.56
N VAL A 126 -10.97 14.23 13.99
CA VAL A 126 -10.24 13.13 13.35
C VAL A 126 -10.99 12.67 12.12
N GLN A 127 -12.30 12.81 12.00
CA GLN A 127 -13.08 12.53 10.79
C GLN A 127 -13.09 13.72 9.84
N VAL A 128 -12.84 14.95 10.29
CA VAL A 128 -12.42 16.04 9.39
C VAL A 128 -10.98 15.81 8.93
N VAL A 129 -10.05 15.42 9.81
CA VAL A 129 -8.67 15.07 9.46
C VAL A 129 -8.58 13.75 8.68
N MET A 130 -9.48 12.80 8.87
CA MET A 130 -9.60 11.52 8.16
C MET A 130 -10.52 11.67 6.94
N ASP A 131 -11.44 12.59 6.85
CA ASP A 131 -12.02 12.91 5.53
C ASP A 131 -10.97 13.67 4.70
N GLU A 132 -10.04 14.40 5.34
CA GLU A 132 -8.84 14.99 4.70
C GLU A 132 -7.67 13.99 4.48
N MET A 133 -7.57 12.88 5.24
CA MET A 133 -6.48 11.89 5.17
C MET A 133 -6.89 10.47 4.72
N THR A 134 -8.17 10.10 4.75
CA THR A 134 -8.74 8.86 4.19
C THR A 134 -9.31 9.07 2.79
N GLU A 135 -9.22 10.29 2.26
CA GLU A 135 -9.03 10.52 0.82
C GLU A 135 -7.59 10.21 0.38
N LYS A 136 -6.76 9.49 1.17
CA LYS A 136 -5.47 8.95 0.69
C LYS A 136 -5.59 7.74 -0.24
N PHE A 137 -6.09 8.04 -1.44
CA PHE A 137 -5.54 7.72 -2.75
C PHE A 137 -5.36 6.25 -3.17
N ILE A 138 -6.47 5.53 -3.37
CA ILE A 138 -6.61 5.01 -4.76
C ILE A 138 -6.63 6.29 -5.58
N ILE A 139 -5.64 6.55 -6.43
CA ILE A 139 -5.80 7.60 -7.43
C ILE A 139 -6.63 6.98 -8.53
N PRO A 140 -7.95 7.18 -8.56
CA PRO A 140 -8.72 6.74 -9.70
C PRO A 140 -8.14 7.43 -10.92
N ILE A 141 -7.52 6.65 -11.80
CA ILE A 141 -6.81 7.19 -12.96
C ILE A 141 -7.76 8.06 -13.79
N ARG A 142 -9.05 7.69 -13.85
CA ARG A 142 -10.07 8.33 -14.68
C ARG A 142 -11.14 9.12 -13.91
N THR A 143 -10.99 9.34 -12.60
CA THR A 143 -11.96 10.15 -11.85
C THR A 143 -11.30 11.47 -11.45
N PRO A 144 -12.03 12.60 -11.55
CA PRO A 144 -11.49 13.90 -11.17
C PRO A 144 -11.03 13.92 -9.71
N THR A 145 -9.81 14.39 -9.45
CA THR A 145 -9.30 14.55 -8.09
C THR A 145 -9.95 15.75 -7.39
N ARG A 146 -10.16 15.64 -6.09
CA ARG A 146 -10.58 16.77 -5.23
C ARG A 146 -9.40 17.57 -4.69
N ALA A 147 -8.22 16.95 -4.67
CA ALA A 147 -7.01 17.51 -4.09
C ALA A 147 -5.90 17.72 -5.13
N LYS A 148 -5.09 18.75 -4.91
CA LYS A 148 -3.85 18.98 -5.66
C LYS A 148 -2.75 18.05 -5.15
N TYR A 149 -2.03 17.39 -6.04
CA TYR A 149 -0.85 16.59 -5.70
C TYR A 149 0.20 16.63 -6.81
N PHE A 150 1.43 16.28 -6.48
CA PHE A 150 2.55 16.20 -7.41
C PHE A 150 2.71 14.79 -7.96
N ILE A 151 3.21 14.72 -9.19
CA ILE A 151 3.61 13.49 -9.85
C ILE A 151 5.09 13.59 -10.20
N LYS A 152 5.84 12.54 -9.90
CA LYS A 152 7.20 12.30 -10.37
C LYS A 152 7.16 11.17 -11.40
N TYR A 153 7.77 11.36 -12.56
CA TYR A 153 7.70 10.38 -13.65
C TYR A 153 9.00 9.58 -13.77
N LEU A 154 8.93 8.28 -13.57
CA LEU A 154 10.01 7.33 -13.80
C LEU A 154 9.77 6.65 -15.15
N ILE A 155 10.29 7.28 -16.22
CA ILE A 155 10.06 6.84 -17.60
C ILE A 155 11.22 5.94 -18.03
N THR A 156 10.94 4.68 -18.31
CA THR A 156 11.95 3.71 -18.74
C THR A 156 11.74 3.22 -20.17
N SER A 157 12.80 2.70 -20.76
CA SER A 157 12.76 2.05 -22.06
C SER A 157 13.84 0.97 -22.17
N LEU A 158 13.75 0.17 -23.23
CA LEU A 158 14.73 -0.85 -23.59
C LEU A 158 15.42 -0.44 -24.88
N ARG A 159 16.74 -0.22 -24.83
CA ARG A 159 17.55 0.03 -26.03
C ARG A 159 17.51 -1.18 -26.99
N PRO A 160 17.80 -0.99 -28.29
CA PRO A 160 17.88 -2.10 -29.24
C PRO A 160 18.86 -3.22 -28.85
N ASN A 161 19.88 -2.89 -28.04
CA ASN A 161 20.85 -3.84 -27.51
C ASN A 161 20.37 -4.56 -26.23
N GLY A 162 19.12 -4.36 -25.80
CA GLY A 162 18.53 -4.98 -24.62
C GLY A 162 18.86 -4.29 -23.29
N GLN A 163 19.45 -3.10 -23.32
CA GLN A 163 19.81 -2.37 -22.10
C GLN A 163 18.66 -1.49 -21.60
N GLU A 164 18.31 -1.64 -20.32
CA GLU A 164 17.30 -0.80 -19.67
C GLU A 164 17.85 0.60 -19.38
N VAL A 165 17.02 1.61 -19.63
CA VAL A 165 17.37 3.01 -19.42
C VAL A 165 16.24 3.80 -18.79
N LEU A 166 16.61 4.81 -18.01
CA LEU A 166 15.72 5.80 -17.38
C LEU A 166 15.89 7.15 -18.08
N LEU A 167 14.78 7.82 -18.40
CA LEU A 167 14.78 9.15 -18.99
C LEU A 167 15.00 10.18 -17.89
N MET A 168 16.05 10.99 -18.03
CA MET A 168 16.38 12.08 -17.10
C MET A 168 16.58 13.39 -17.85
N MET A 169 16.46 14.50 -17.13
CA MET A 169 16.94 15.80 -17.64
C MET A 169 18.47 15.89 -17.49
N GLU A 170 19.14 16.75 -18.26
CA GLU A 170 20.62 16.92 -18.33
C GLU A 170 21.36 17.16 -17.00
N ASN A 171 20.65 17.34 -15.88
CA ASN A 171 21.21 17.51 -14.53
C ASN A 171 20.84 16.36 -13.57
N ASP A 172 20.62 15.15 -14.10
CA ASP A 172 20.15 13.98 -13.36
C ASP A 172 18.84 14.22 -12.59
N GLN A 173 18.01 15.14 -13.10
CA GLN A 173 16.73 15.48 -12.52
C GLN A 173 15.61 14.68 -13.18
N ILE A 174 14.68 14.21 -12.36
CA ILE A 174 13.49 13.51 -12.81
C ILE A 174 12.37 14.53 -13.05
N TYR A 175 11.61 14.35 -14.12
CA TYR A 175 10.50 15.25 -14.44
C TYR A 175 9.37 15.10 -13.43
N CYS A 176 8.81 16.23 -13.02
CA CYS A 176 7.67 16.31 -12.12
C CYS A 176 6.57 17.20 -12.70
N SER A 177 5.32 16.83 -12.47
CA SER A 177 4.14 17.65 -12.78
C SER A 177 3.19 17.66 -11.57
N LYS A 178 1.99 18.20 -11.78
CA LYS A 178 0.93 18.26 -10.77
C LYS A 178 -0.41 17.89 -11.39
N VAL A 179 -1.28 17.34 -10.55
CA VAL A 179 -2.71 17.22 -10.84
C VAL A 179 -3.43 18.26 -10.02
N ASN A 180 -4.26 19.09 -10.66
CA ASN A 180 -5.07 20.08 -9.97
C ASN A 180 -6.47 19.50 -9.66
N PRO A 181 -7.19 20.08 -8.68
CA PRO A 181 -8.58 19.73 -8.43
C PRO A 181 -9.42 19.84 -9.70
N GLY A 182 -10.23 18.82 -9.98
CA GLY A 182 -11.05 18.71 -11.19
C GLY A 182 -10.37 18.00 -12.38
N GLU A 183 -9.06 17.78 -12.36
CA GLU A 183 -8.36 16.97 -13.37
C GLU A 183 -8.34 15.49 -12.99
N THR A 184 -8.31 14.61 -13.98
CA THR A 184 -8.00 13.19 -13.79
C THR A 184 -6.50 12.93 -13.97
N LEU A 185 -5.95 11.93 -13.29
CA LEU A 185 -4.56 11.50 -13.52
C LEU A 185 -4.33 11.08 -14.98
N HIS A 186 -5.33 10.45 -15.60
CA HIS A 186 -5.29 10.00 -16.99
C HIS A 186 -5.10 11.17 -17.95
N GLU A 187 -5.88 12.24 -17.81
CA GLU A 187 -5.76 13.45 -18.64
C GLU A 187 -4.37 14.07 -18.49
N VAL A 188 -3.85 14.14 -17.27
CA VAL A 188 -2.51 14.66 -17.03
C VAL A 188 -1.46 13.76 -17.70
N ILE A 189 -1.53 12.43 -17.56
CA ILE A 189 -0.59 11.51 -18.23
C ILE A 189 -0.69 11.65 -19.76
N GLN A 190 -1.90 11.65 -20.33
CA GLN A 190 -2.14 11.76 -21.77
C GLN A 190 -1.66 13.10 -22.34
N ARG A 191 -1.63 14.16 -21.53
CA ARG A 191 -1.08 15.46 -21.89
C ARG A 191 0.45 15.51 -21.77
N GLU A 192 0.98 15.06 -20.64
CA GLU A 192 2.38 15.26 -20.29
C GLU A 192 3.30 14.27 -21.02
N ILE A 193 2.98 12.98 -21.08
CA ILE A 193 3.90 11.96 -21.64
C ILE A 193 4.22 12.17 -23.12
N PRO A 194 3.25 12.47 -24.01
CA PRO A 194 3.57 12.77 -25.40
C PRO A 194 4.38 14.06 -25.55
N THR A 195 4.12 15.05 -24.70
CA THR A 195 4.88 16.31 -24.70
C THR A 195 6.34 16.09 -24.28
N LEU A 196 6.59 15.14 -23.38
CA LEU A 196 7.93 14.82 -22.89
C LEU A 196 8.71 13.89 -23.83
N THR A 197 8.03 12.93 -24.43
CA THR A 197 8.69 11.82 -25.16
C THR A 197 8.52 11.89 -26.67
N GLY A 198 7.68 12.80 -27.18
CA GLY A 198 7.30 12.82 -28.60
C GLY A 198 6.40 11.66 -29.03
N SER A 199 6.01 10.77 -28.11
CA SER A 199 5.29 9.53 -28.40
C SER A 199 3.95 9.45 -27.66
N ASN A 200 2.89 9.11 -28.39
CA ASN A 200 1.61 8.71 -27.82
C ASN A 200 1.57 7.23 -27.39
N ARG A 201 2.63 6.47 -27.67
CA ARG A 201 2.76 5.08 -27.28
C ARG A 201 3.52 5.00 -25.96
N PHE A 202 2.80 4.73 -24.89
CA PHE A 202 3.36 4.53 -23.56
C PHE A 202 2.47 3.56 -22.78
N GLN A 203 3.05 2.92 -21.78
CA GLN A 203 2.32 2.07 -20.84
C GLN A 203 2.61 2.53 -19.42
N LEU A 204 1.56 2.82 -18.67
CA LEU A 204 1.67 3.00 -17.23
C LEU A 204 1.81 1.61 -16.59
N ILE A 205 2.92 1.38 -15.89
CA ILE A 205 3.25 0.11 -15.25
C ILE A 205 2.79 0.11 -13.80
N ASP A 206 3.08 1.18 -13.07
CA ASP A 206 2.80 1.25 -11.63
C ASP A 206 2.65 2.70 -11.16
N ILE A 207 1.95 2.88 -10.04
CA ILE A 207 1.78 4.15 -9.33
C ILE A 207 2.10 3.87 -7.85
N LYS A 208 3.12 4.54 -7.31
CA LYS A 208 3.49 4.42 -5.89
C LYS A 208 3.37 5.75 -5.16
N GLU A 209 3.09 5.71 -3.87
CA GLU A 209 3.20 6.90 -3.02
C GLU A 209 4.69 7.26 -2.88
N GLY A 210 5.04 8.47 -3.31
CA GLY A 210 6.38 9.04 -3.25
C GLY A 210 6.62 9.88 -2.00
N GLY A 211 5.67 9.95 -1.06
CA GLY A 211 5.73 10.80 0.12
C GLY A 211 5.12 12.18 -0.11
N THR A 212 5.81 13.23 0.32
CA THR A 212 5.34 14.62 0.17
C THR A 212 6.39 15.50 -0.49
N ALA A 213 5.94 16.59 -1.10
CA ALA A 213 6.79 17.64 -1.64
C ALA A 213 6.15 19.02 -1.38
N PRO A 214 6.94 20.03 -0.98
CA PRO A 214 6.42 21.36 -0.74
C PRO A 214 6.04 22.03 -2.06
N ASP A 215 4.90 22.72 -2.05
CA ASP A 215 4.59 23.64 -3.13
C ASP A 215 5.30 24.99 -2.97
N ARG A 216 5.11 25.91 -3.92
CA ARG A 216 5.76 27.24 -3.92
C ARG A 216 5.47 28.10 -2.69
N HIS A 217 4.47 27.75 -1.89
CA HIS A 217 4.10 28.43 -0.64
C HIS A 217 4.57 27.65 0.59
N GLY A 218 5.35 26.58 0.41
CA GLY A 218 5.85 25.72 1.49
C GLY A 218 4.81 24.73 2.03
N LYS A 219 3.64 24.60 1.39
CA LYS A 219 2.64 23.62 1.81
C LYS A 219 3.05 22.24 1.31
N GLU A 220 3.22 21.29 2.23
CA GLU A 220 3.46 19.89 1.89
C GLU A 220 2.25 19.30 1.17
N LEU A 221 2.46 18.87 -0.08
CA LEU A 221 1.48 18.17 -0.89
C LEU A 221 1.95 16.75 -1.13
N LEU A 222 1.00 15.85 -1.36
CA LEU A 222 1.34 14.47 -1.72
C LEU A 222 2.12 14.42 -3.02
N ARG A 223 3.06 13.48 -3.08
CA ARG A 223 3.81 13.14 -4.28
C ARG A 223 3.55 11.69 -4.63
N MET A 224 3.32 11.44 -5.89
CA MET A 224 3.16 10.10 -6.45
C MET A 224 4.27 9.83 -7.46
N ASP A 225 4.80 8.63 -7.43
CA ASP A 225 5.83 8.17 -8.36
C ASP A 225 5.15 7.27 -9.41
N LEU A 226 5.17 7.72 -10.67
CA LEU A 226 4.56 7.02 -11.81
C LEU A 226 5.64 6.30 -12.61
N PHE A 227 5.51 4.99 -12.74
CA PHE A 227 6.41 4.14 -13.53
C PHE A 227 5.80 3.94 -14.90
N ILE A 228 6.46 4.43 -15.93
CA ILE A 228 5.95 4.43 -17.30
C ILE A 228 7.00 3.86 -18.22
N THR A 229 6.60 2.97 -19.12
CA THR A 229 7.47 2.50 -20.20
C THR A 229 7.07 3.16 -21.51
N VAL A 230 8.06 3.48 -22.33
CA VAL A 230 7.87 3.99 -23.68
C VAL A 230 8.76 3.24 -24.66
N PRO A 231 8.40 3.16 -25.95
CA PRO A 231 9.32 2.72 -26.99
C PRO A 231 10.59 3.55 -26.99
N TYR A 232 11.74 2.92 -27.25
CA TYR A 232 13.00 3.62 -27.29
C TYR A 232 13.03 4.63 -28.43
N PHE A 233 13.56 5.81 -28.15
CA PHE A 233 13.83 6.89 -29.11
C PHE A 233 15.14 7.56 -28.74
N GLU A 234 15.72 8.35 -29.64
CA GLU A 234 16.93 9.12 -29.36
C GLU A 234 16.54 10.57 -28.97
N PRO A 235 16.64 10.98 -27.69
CA PRO A 235 16.10 12.26 -27.24
C PRO A 235 16.69 13.47 -27.97
N LYS A 236 17.95 13.38 -28.39
CA LYS A 236 18.65 14.43 -29.13
C LYS A 236 18.16 14.61 -30.57
N LEU A 237 17.46 13.62 -31.13
CA LEU A 237 16.92 13.66 -32.48
C LEU A 237 15.47 14.14 -32.50
N GLU A 238 14.80 14.14 -31.35
CA GLU A 238 13.42 14.57 -31.19
C GLU A 238 13.33 16.05 -30.81
N LYS A 239 12.30 16.75 -31.31
CA LYS A 239 12.01 18.14 -30.88
C LYS A 239 11.23 18.13 -29.57
N LEU A 240 11.93 17.81 -28.48
CA LEU A 240 11.33 17.69 -27.15
C LEU A 240 11.23 19.04 -26.44
N ARG A 241 10.30 19.13 -25.50
CA ARG A 241 10.09 20.32 -24.67
C ARG A 241 11.27 20.62 -23.73
N HIS A 242 12.01 19.59 -23.34
CA HIS A 242 13.13 19.66 -22.42
C HIS A 242 14.34 18.95 -23.00
N ASN A 243 15.54 19.34 -22.56
CA ASN A 243 16.75 18.58 -22.86
C ASN A 243 16.76 17.31 -21.99
N LEU A 244 16.52 16.18 -22.63
CA LEU A 244 16.41 14.88 -21.98
C LEU A 244 17.53 13.94 -22.46
N GLU A 245 17.89 12.99 -21.60
CA GLU A 245 18.87 11.96 -21.90
C GLU A 245 18.49 10.62 -21.28
N TRP A 246 18.87 9.53 -21.96
CA TRP A 246 18.74 8.18 -21.43
C TRP A 246 19.95 7.83 -20.57
N LYS A 247 19.68 7.43 -19.33
CA LYS A 247 20.68 6.96 -18.37
C LYS A 247 20.52 5.48 -18.14
N VAL A 248 21.62 4.76 -18.10
CA VAL A 248 21.63 3.33 -17.81
C VAL A 248 21.21 3.13 -16.37
N ILE A 249 20.32 2.16 -16.15
CA ILE A 249 19.88 1.71 -14.82
C ILE A 249 20.79 0.56 -14.35
#